data_AF-A0A0G4PCZ6-F1
#
_entry.id   AF-A0A0G4PCZ6-F1
#
_cell.length_a   1.000
_cell.length_b   1.000
_cell.length_c   1.000
_cell.angle_alpha   90.00
_cell.angle_beta   90.00
_cell.angle_gamma   90.00
#
_symmetry.space_group_name_H-M   'P 1'
#
loop_
_entity.id
_entity.type
_entity.pdbx_description
1 polymer ?
#
loop_
_entity_poly.entity_id
_entity_poly.type
_entity_poly.pdbx_seq_one_letter_code
_entity_poly.pdbx_strand_id
1 'polypeptide(L)'
;MAETSADAPPPPPPPPPPKSNKEKKKEWCAAIEKGKRQRKKARRARIEAMFNAMLDHYNAMGDENQPDAGSDAIRVLRELAEELEEERNPHTHVKKE
;
A
#
# COMPACT_ATOMS: atom_id res chain seq x y z
N MET A 1 -27.54 -51.68 -45.85
CA MET A 1 -26.98 -50.38 -46.26
C MET A 1 -26.38 -49.75 -45.01
N ALA A 2 -25.12 -49.31 -45.05
CA ALA A 2 -24.38 -48.92 -43.86
C ALA A 2 -24.84 -47.55 -43.31
N GLU A 3 -25.22 -47.54 -42.03
CA GLU A 3 -25.63 -46.38 -41.24
C GLU A 3 -24.40 -45.50 -40.98
N THR A 4 -24.46 -44.21 -41.31
CA THR A 4 -23.39 -43.25 -40.96
C THR A 4 -23.84 -42.47 -39.73
N SER A 5 -23.31 -42.90 -38.59
CA SER A 5 -23.45 -42.32 -37.26
C SER A 5 -22.85 -40.91 -37.17
N ALA A 6 -23.66 -40.01 -36.60
CA ALA A 6 -23.31 -38.97 -35.64
C ALA A 6 -22.09 -38.07 -35.93
N ASP A 7 -22.35 -36.95 -36.59
CA ASP A 7 -21.58 -35.71 -36.48
C ASP A 7 -21.83 -35.07 -35.10
N ALA A 8 -21.10 -35.54 -34.07
CA ALA A 8 -21.12 -34.93 -32.74
C ALA A 8 -19.96 -33.93 -32.61
N PRO A 9 -20.18 -32.73 -32.05
CA PRO A 9 -19.12 -31.74 -31.88
C PRO A 9 -18.00 -32.31 -30.97
N PRO A 10 -16.73 -31.91 -31.20
CA PRO A 10 -15.62 -32.40 -30.40
C PRO A 10 -15.83 -32.06 -28.92
N PRO A 11 -15.46 -32.97 -27.99
CA PRO A 11 -15.64 -32.73 -26.57
C PRO A 11 -14.86 -31.48 -26.13
N PRO A 12 -15.39 -30.70 -25.17
CA PRO A 12 -14.70 -29.53 -24.66
C PRO A 12 -13.35 -29.92 -24.04
N PRO A 13 -12.34 -29.03 -24.10
CA PRO A 13 -11.03 -29.32 -23.53
C PRO A 13 -11.13 -29.57 -22.03
N PRO A 14 -10.29 -30.44 -21.46
CA PRO A 14 -10.31 -30.73 -20.04
C PRO A 14 -10.02 -29.46 -19.22
N PRO A 15 -10.61 -29.32 -18.02
CA PRO A 15 -10.36 -28.19 -17.16
C PRO A 15 -8.86 -28.14 -16.76
N PRO A 16 -8.30 -26.93 -16.60
CA PRO A 16 -6.91 -26.78 -16.17
C PRO A 16 -6.70 -27.41 -14.78
N PRO A 17 -5.51 -27.98 -14.52
CA PRO A 17 -5.22 -28.60 -13.24
C PRO A 17 -5.31 -27.55 -12.11
N PRO A 18 -5.82 -27.94 -10.94
CA PRO A 18 -5.89 -27.04 -9.79
C PRO A 18 -4.48 -26.60 -9.40
N LYS A 19 -4.27 -25.28 -9.25
CA LYS A 19 -3.00 -24.70 -8.81
C LYS A 19 -2.51 -25.39 -7.53
N SER A 20 -1.25 -25.83 -7.55
CA SER A 20 -0.62 -26.50 -6.42
C SER A 20 -0.58 -25.60 -5.19
N ASN A 21 -0.68 -26.17 -3.99
CA ASN A 21 -0.49 -25.43 -2.74
C ASN A 21 0.84 -24.66 -2.68
N LYS A 22 1.88 -25.13 -3.41
CA LYS A 22 3.16 -24.39 -3.56
C LYS A 22 2.99 -23.09 -4.36
N GLU A 23 2.21 -23.09 -5.42
CA GLU A 23 1.93 -21.88 -6.22
C GLU A 23 1.10 -20.88 -5.42
N LYS A 24 0.04 -21.35 -4.75
CA LYS A 24 -0.79 -20.49 -3.88
C LYS A 24 0.05 -19.80 -2.80
N LYS A 25 0.98 -20.53 -2.16
CA LYS A 25 1.90 -19.98 -1.16
C LYS A 25 2.82 -18.92 -1.76
N LYS A 26 3.36 -19.16 -2.96
CA LYS A 26 4.24 -18.20 -3.67
C LYS A 26 3.49 -16.92 -4.05
N GLU A 27 2.27 -17.04 -4.57
CA GLU A 27 1.41 -15.90 -4.90
C GLU A 27 1.07 -15.08 -3.65
N TRP A 28 0.72 -15.74 -2.54
CA TRP A 28 0.42 -15.08 -1.28
C TRP A 28 1.63 -14.34 -0.69
N CYS A 29 2.81 -14.97 -0.66
CA CYS A 29 4.04 -14.33 -0.22
C CYS A 29 4.39 -13.11 -1.09
N ALA A 30 4.25 -13.23 -2.42
CA ALA A 30 4.49 -12.11 -3.34
C ALA A 30 3.51 -10.95 -3.11
N ALA A 31 2.24 -11.24 -2.83
CA ALA A 31 1.24 -10.22 -2.50
C ALA A 31 1.60 -9.47 -1.20
N ILE A 32 2.07 -10.18 -0.17
CA ILE A 32 2.52 -9.58 1.09
C ILE A 32 3.72 -8.67 0.87
N GLU A 33 4.75 -9.14 0.15
CA GLU A 33 5.94 -8.34 -0.12
C GLU A 33 5.62 -7.09 -0.97
N LYS A 34 4.71 -7.22 -1.94
CA LYS A 34 4.19 -6.07 -2.70
C LYS A 34 3.49 -5.07 -1.77
N GLY A 35 2.63 -5.55 -0.86
CA GLY A 35 1.96 -4.71 0.12
C GLY A 35 2.93 -3.97 1.05
N LYS A 36 3.97 -4.65 1.55
CA LYS A 36 5.05 -4.03 2.33
C LYS A 36 5.78 -2.94 1.54
N ARG A 37 6.12 -3.21 0.27
CA ARG A 37 6.81 -2.24 -0.59
C ARG A 37 5.94 -1.01 -0.86
N GLN A 38 4.64 -1.20 -1.07
CA GLN A 38 3.69 -0.11 -1.26
C GLN A 38 3.56 0.76 0.00
N ARG A 39 3.40 0.14 1.18
CA ARG A 39 3.42 0.85 2.47
C ARG A 39 4.67 1.70 2.66
N LYS A 40 5.85 1.11 2.44
CA LYS A 40 7.13 1.84 2.51
C LYS A 40 7.19 3.01 1.51
N LYS A 41 6.65 2.85 0.30
CA LYS A 41 6.60 3.91 -0.71
C LYS A 41 5.66 5.04 -0.29
N ALA A 42 4.45 4.71 0.17
CA ALA A 42 3.49 5.68 0.69
C ALA A 42 4.07 6.47 1.87
N ARG A 43 4.72 5.77 2.82
CA ARG A 43 5.40 6.39 3.95
C ARG A 43 6.45 7.42 3.50
N ARG A 44 7.30 7.07 2.53
CA ARG A 44 8.31 8.01 1.99
C ARG A 44 7.66 9.22 1.33
N ALA A 45 6.64 9.01 0.50
CA ALA A 45 5.96 10.10 -0.18
C ALA A 45 5.31 11.10 0.81
N ARG A 46 4.76 10.61 1.93
CA ARG A 46 4.21 11.49 2.98
C ARG A 46 5.29 12.33 3.65
N ILE A 47 6.41 11.71 4.03
CA ILE A 47 7.55 12.43 4.63
C ILE A 47 8.08 13.51 3.67
N GLU A 48 8.24 13.17 2.39
CA GLU A 48 8.68 14.12 1.35
C GLU A 48 7.68 15.28 1.18
N ALA A 49 6.38 14.99 1.13
CA ALA A 49 5.35 16.02 1.00
C ALA A 49 5.36 16.99 2.19
N MET A 50 5.50 16.48 3.42
CA MET A 50 5.60 17.30 4.62
C MET A 50 6.87 18.15 4.64
N PHE A 51 8.01 17.58 4.26
CA PHE A 51 9.26 18.33 4.17
C PHE A 51 9.17 19.46 3.15
N ASN A 52 8.60 19.19 1.97
CA ASN A 52 8.40 20.22 0.95
C ASN A 52 7.43 21.31 1.42
N ALA A 53 6.33 20.95 2.10
CA ALA A 53 5.41 21.94 2.66
C ALA A 53 6.08 22.85 3.69
N MET A 54 6.98 22.30 4.52
CA MET A 54 7.78 23.11 5.45
C MET A 54 8.77 24.04 4.73
N LEU A 55 9.45 23.54 3.69
CA LEU A 55 10.34 24.37 2.86
C LEU A 55 9.58 25.50 2.16
N ASP A 56 8.41 25.20 1.60
CA ASP A 56 7.57 26.19 0.92
C ASP A 56 7.10 27.28 1.90
N HIS A 57 6.70 26.88 3.11
CA HIS A 57 6.33 27.83 4.18
C HIS A 57 7.50 28.70 4.61
N TYR A 58 8.69 28.12 4.77
CA TYR A 58 9.92 28.86 5.09
C TYR A 58 10.28 29.87 4.00
N ASN A 59 10.24 29.44 2.73
CA ASN A 59 10.51 30.29 1.58
C ASN A 59 9.47 31.43 1.46
N ALA A 60 8.21 31.19 1.85
CA ALA A 60 7.13 32.16 1.75
C ALA A 60 7.16 33.25 2.83
N MET A 61 7.60 32.93 4.07
CA MET A 61 7.59 33.92 5.16
C MET A 61 8.78 34.88 5.16
N GLY A 62 9.90 34.53 4.53
CA GLY A 62 11.13 35.33 4.58
C GLY A 62 11.72 35.43 6.00
N ASP A 63 13.00 35.73 6.09
CA ASP A 63 13.80 35.68 7.34
C ASP A 63 13.23 36.57 8.48
N GLU A 64 12.45 37.60 8.14
CA GLU A 64 11.97 38.63 9.08
C GLU A 64 10.63 38.32 9.79
N ASN A 65 9.85 37.33 9.33
CA ASN A 65 8.55 36.98 9.92
C ASN A 65 8.47 35.52 10.41
N GLN A 66 9.58 34.93 10.85
CA GLN A 66 9.54 33.61 11.48
C GLN A 66 8.84 33.66 12.85
N PRO A 67 7.62 33.09 13.03
CA PRO A 67 7.27 32.52 14.32
C PRO A 67 8.27 31.40 14.61
N ASP A 68 8.67 31.24 15.88
CA ASP A 68 9.69 30.28 16.35
C ASP A 68 9.63 28.97 15.56
N ALA A 69 10.51 28.82 14.55
CA ALA A 69 10.40 27.82 13.49
C ALA A 69 10.46 26.38 14.04
N GLY A 70 10.89 26.24 15.29
CA GLY A 70 10.79 25.00 16.06
C GLY A 70 9.35 24.52 16.24
N SER A 71 8.36 25.40 16.43
CA SER A 71 6.99 25.02 16.78
C SER A 71 6.25 24.28 15.65
N ASP A 72 6.29 24.82 14.42
CA ASP A 72 5.62 24.19 13.28
C ASP A 72 6.33 22.90 12.82
N ALA A 73 7.66 22.89 12.84
CA ALA A 73 8.43 21.68 12.54
C ALA A 73 8.17 20.57 13.58
N ILE A 74 8.09 20.92 14.87
CA ILE A 74 7.77 19.97 15.95
C ILE A 74 6.34 19.43 15.79
N ARG A 75 5.37 20.26 15.38
CA ARG A 75 3.99 19.82 15.13
C ARG A 75 3.92 18.83 13.95
N VAL A 76 4.56 19.15 12.83
CA VAL A 76 4.61 18.27 11.66
C VAL A 76 5.32 16.94 11.97
N LEU A 77 6.42 16.99 12.74
CA LEU A 77 7.14 15.78 13.17
C LEU A 77 6.31 14.93 14.15
N ARG A 78 5.50 15.55 15.01
CA ARG A 78 4.59 14.85 15.92
C ARG A 78 3.45 14.16 15.19
N GLU A 79 2.79 14.84 14.25
CA GLU A 79 1.75 14.25 13.40
C GLU A 79 2.32 13.08 12.58
N LEU A 80 3.55 13.23 12.05
CA LEU A 80 4.25 12.14 11.38
C LEU A 80 4.52 10.95 12.32
N ALA A 81 4.95 11.21 13.57
CA ALA A 81 5.22 10.13 14.52
C ALA A 81 3.94 9.35 14.87
N GLU A 82 2.80 10.03 15.03
CA GLU A 82 1.49 9.43 15.32
C GLU A 82 0.98 8.58 14.15
N GLU A 83 1.03 9.08 12.91
CA GLU A 83 0.66 8.30 11.72
C GLU A 83 1.54 7.04 11.55
N LEU A 84 2.83 7.16 11.85
CA LEU A 84 3.77 6.04 11.79
C LEU A 84 3.51 4.98 12.86
N GLU A 85 3.05 5.41 14.03
CA GLU A 85 2.67 4.50 15.12
C GLU A 85 1.35 3.77 14.80
N GLU A 86 0.38 4.46 14.19
CA GLU A 86 -0.87 3.87 13.70
C GLU A 86 -0.62 2.87 12.56
N GLU A 87 0.28 3.18 11.62
CA GLU A 87 0.68 2.23 10.56
C GLU A 87 1.41 1.01 11.12
N ARG A 88 2.25 1.19 12.16
CA ARG A 88 2.96 0.09 12.84
C ARG A 88 2.00 -0.80 13.63
N ASN A 89 0.94 -0.22 14.18
CA ASN A 89 -0.02 -0.90 15.06
C ASN A 89 -1.48 -0.64 14.63
N PRO A 90 -1.94 -1.22 13.51
CA PRO A 90 -3.30 -1.01 13.00
C PRO A 90 -4.41 -1.63 13.88
N HIS A 91 -4.10 -2.19 15.05
CA HIS A 91 -5.04 -2.85 15.96
C HIS A 91 -5.07 -2.23 17.38
N THR A 92 -4.26 -1.23 17.68
CA THR A 92 -4.24 -0.61 19.03
C THR A 92 -5.33 0.44 19.23
N HIS A 93 -5.95 0.93 18.15
CA HIS A 93 -7.04 1.91 18.18
C HIS A 93 -8.43 1.28 18.03
N VAL A 94 -8.59 0.01 18.41
CA VAL A 94 -9.92 -0.53 18.72
C VAL A 94 -10.36 0.15 20.00
N LYS A 95 -11.20 1.19 19.82
CA LYS A 95 -11.84 1.99 20.86
C LYS A 95 -12.29 1.09 22.03
N LYS A 96 -11.83 1.42 23.24
CA LYS A 96 -12.52 1.01 24.46
C LYS A 96 -13.87 1.73 24.47
N GLU A 97 -14.95 0.95 24.62
CA GLU A 97 -16.30 1.44 24.97
C GLU A 97 -16.29 2.30 26.23
#